data_AF-A0A559QTW5-F1
#
_entry.id   AF-A0A559QTW5-F1
#
_cell.length_a   1.000
_cell.length_b   1.000
_cell.length_c   1.000
_cell.angle_alpha   90.00
_cell.angle_beta   90.00
_cell.angle_gamma   90.00
#
_symmetry.space_group_name_H-M   'P 1'
#
loop_
_entity.id
_entity.type
_entity.pdbx_description
1 polymer ?
#
loop_
_entity_poly.entity_id
_entity_poly.type
_entity_poly.pdbx_seq_one_letter_code
_entity_poly.pdbx_strand_id
1 'polypeptide(L)'
;MARHQYKKRPNFHVTAVQIDLDCDGFTYHKWGNPQKCRAGDWLVNNAGDTYTVEKAYFADHYQLLRPGLYEKVGAVWAEQAPQDGAIETLEGMSNYLAGDYLVYDRPSGGDAYAVNKNKFENMYELQSEPGELSDTQRDYIEQRVKPERDWFDRKARKNRVNYYLWQTLTIITAALVPVFSSVDEPNGVLIAFLGGASAIFAGFLSLFKFQENWVKYRSTCEDLKSHLAQFSVFEGAYHNKHTAFALLVENCERILGAERGQWMQRVHGVAEE
;
A
#
# COMPACT_ATOMS: atom_id res chain seq x y z
N MET A 1 25.53 6.00 -21.33
CA MET A 1 24.88 5.31 -20.21
C MET A 1 23.42 5.73 -20.18
N ALA A 2 22.52 4.90 -19.65
CA ALA A 2 21.09 5.24 -19.59
C ALA A 2 20.81 5.98 -18.27
N ARG A 3 20.29 7.20 -18.35
CA ARG A 3 19.78 7.94 -17.19
C ARG A 3 18.43 7.37 -16.82
N HIS A 4 18.28 7.02 -15.55
CA HIS A 4 17.02 6.52 -15.04
C HIS A 4 16.31 7.61 -14.26
N GLN A 5 14.98 7.54 -14.22
CA GLN A 5 14.18 8.47 -13.45
C GLN A 5 14.15 8.01 -11.97
N TYR A 6 14.33 8.94 -11.05
CA TYR A 6 14.28 8.72 -9.61
C TYR A 6 13.35 9.74 -8.97
N LYS A 7 12.66 9.34 -7.91
CA LYS A 7 11.89 10.26 -7.06
C LYS A 7 12.50 10.28 -5.66
N LYS A 8 12.35 11.42 -4.97
CA LYS A 8 12.84 11.55 -3.60
C LYS A 8 12.02 10.65 -2.68
N ARG A 9 12.67 9.96 -1.75
CA ARG A 9 12.01 9.12 -0.74
C ARG A 9 11.16 9.98 0.20
N PRO A 10 10.09 9.40 0.79
CA PRO A 10 9.34 10.08 1.84
C PRO A 10 10.27 10.43 3.03
N ASN A 11 9.97 11.52 3.74
CA ASN A 11 10.71 12.08 4.89
C ASN A 11 11.82 13.10 4.61
N PHE A 12 12.14 13.42 3.36
CA PHE A 12 13.10 14.49 3.04
C PHE A 12 12.42 15.85 2.87
N HIS A 13 11.93 16.38 3.98
CA HIS A 13 11.29 17.68 4.05
C HIS A 13 12.30 18.82 4.17
N VAL A 14 11.90 19.99 3.70
CA VAL A 14 12.60 21.24 3.98
C VAL A 14 11.67 22.15 4.79
N THR A 15 12.26 22.98 5.64
CA THR A 15 11.54 24.13 6.18
C THR A 15 11.79 25.33 5.29
N ALA A 16 10.75 26.10 4.97
CA ALA A 16 10.91 27.25 4.10
C ALA A 16 9.96 28.38 4.49
N VAL A 17 10.44 29.61 4.31
CA VAL A 17 9.68 30.84 4.53
C VAL A 17 9.89 31.75 3.32
N GLN A 18 8.79 32.27 2.78
CA GLN A 18 8.86 33.25 1.70
C GLN A 18 9.30 34.59 2.26
N ILE A 19 10.23 35.24 1.58
CA ILE A 19 10.67 36.61 1.89
C ILE A 19 9.64 37.57 1.28
N ASP A 20 8.46 37.62 1.89
CA ASP A 20 7.37 38.54 1.55
C ASP A 20 7.42 39.77 2.47
N LEU A 21 8.54 40.49 2.37
CA LEU A 21 8.83 41.72 3.10
C LEU A 21 9.04 42.85 2.10
N ASP A 22 8.79 44.09 2.53
CA ASP A 22 9.08 45.29 1.74
C ASP A 22 10.60 45.54 1.71
N CYS A 23 11.31 44.85 0.80
CA CYS A 23 12.74 44.98 0.58
C CYS A 23 13.15 44.54 -0.83
N ASP A 24 14.32 44.95 -1.29
CA ASP A 24 14.91 44.48 -2.56
C ASP A 24 15.50 43.05 -2.48
N GLY A 25 15.46 42.44 -1.29
CA GLY A 25 16.14 41.19 -0.95
C GLY A 25 17.51 41.41 -0.31
N PHE A 26 18.39 40.41 -0.40
CA PHE A 26 19.73 40.45 0.22
C PHE A 26 20.75 39.58 -0.53
N THR A 27 22.03 39.84 -0.31
CA THR A 27 23.13 39.02 -0.81
C THR A 27 23.83 38.29 0.34
N TYR A 28 24.36 37.10 0.05
CA TYR A 28 25.13 36.31 1.02
C TYR A 28 26.22 35.50 0.32
N HIS A 29 27.17 34.92 1.06
CA HIS A 29 28.20 34.06 0.49
C HIS A 29 27.91 32.61 0.82
N LYS A 30 27.90 31.75 -0.20
CA LYS A 30 27.75 30.30 -0.03
C LYS A 30 28.34 29.56 -1.22
N TRP A 31 28.85 28.36 -0.97
CA TRP A 31 29.47 27.50 -1.98
C TRP A 31 30.60 28.22 -2.76
N GLY A 32 31.37 29.04 -2.05
CA GLY A 32 32.49 29.80 -2.63
C GLY A 32 32.10 31.01 -3.47
N ASN A 33 30.81 31.27 -3.67
CA ASN A 33 30.30 32.32 -4.56
C ASN A 33 29.31 33.27 -3.85
N PRO A 34 29.19 34.53 -4.31
CA PRO A 34 28.12 35.41 -3.88
C PRO A 34 26.78 34.93 -4.43
N GLN A 35 25.78 34.88 -3.57
CA GLN A 35 24.39 34.49 -3.84
C GLN A 35 23.48 35.71 -3.69
N LYS A 36 22.36 35.72 -4.41
CA LYS A 36 21.39 36.82 -4.37
C LYS A 36 19.98 36.29 -4.16
N CYS A 37 19.30 36.85 -3.16
CA CYS A 37 17.89 36.66 -2.86
C CYS A 37 17.12 37.91 -3.29
N ARG A 38 16.01 37.76 -4.00
CA ARG A 38 15.11 38.85 -4.41
C ARG A 38 13.86 38.86 -3.52
N ALA A 39 13.13 39.97 -3.55
CA ALA A 39 11.79 40.04 -2.97
C ALA A 39 10.89 38.89 -3.49
N GLY A 40 10.23 38.18 -2.57
CA GLY A 40 9.35 37.06 -2.90
C GLY A 40 10.03 35.71 -3.11
N ASP A 41 11.36 35.63 -3.10
CA ASP A 41 12.10 34.37 -3.06
C ASP A 41 11.92 33.66 -1.71
N TRP A 42 12.34 32.40 -1.65
CA TRP A 42 12.18 31.55 -0.47
C TRP A 42 13.50 31.34 0.24
N LEU A 43 13.52 31.51 1.56
CA LEU A 43 14.60 31.04 2.42
C LEU A 43 14.31 29.60 2.84
N VAL A 44 15.17 28.67 2.46
CA VAL A 44 15.01 27.23 2.63
C VAL A 44 16.07 26.71 3.58
N ASN A 45 15.66 25.89 4.55
CA ASN A 45 16.54 25.08 5.38
C ASN A 45 16.29 23.60 5.08
N ASN A 46 17.33 22.93 4.60
CA ASN A 46 17.35 21.52 4.29
C ASN A 46 18.30 20.82 5.26
N ALA A 47 17.76 20.36 6.40
CA ALA A 47 18.52 19.67 7.44
C ALA A 47 19.77 20.44 7.93
N GLY A 48 19.61 21.74 8.16
CA GLY A 48 20.69 22.63 8.62
C GLY A 48 21.40 23.38 7.48
N ASP A 49 21.29 22.91 6.24
CA ASP A 49 21.83 23.62 5.09
C ASP A 49 20.84 24.69 4.60
N THR A 50 21.20 25.97 4.75
CA THR A 50 20.28 27.10 4.50
C THR A 50 20.68 27.88 3.24
N TYR A 51 19.73 28.10 2.33
CA TYR A 51 19.94 28.79 1.04
C TYR A 51 18.65 29.44 0.55
N THR A 52 18.74 30.26 -0.50
CA THR A 52 17.57 30.89 -1.13
C THR A 52 17.19 30.21 -2.43
N VAL A 53 15.90 30.17 -2.73
CA VAL A 53 15.33 29.58 -3.93
C VAL A 53 14.40 30.59 -4.60
N GLU A 54 14.52 30.74 -5.91
CA GLU A 54 13.70 31.67 -6.69
C GLU A 54 12.20 31.36 -6.54
N LYS A 55 11.37 32.41 -6.44
CA LYS A 55 9.92 32.31 -6.27
C LYS A 55 9.25 31.31 -7.22
N ALA A 56 9.51 31.42 -8.52
CA ALA A 56 8.88 30.57 -9.53
C ALA A 56 9.34 29.11 -9.41
N TYR A 57 10.65 28.90 -9.27
CA TYR A 57 11.22 27.57 -9.07
C TYR A 57 10.65 26.88 -7.82
N PHE A 58 10.52 27.63 -6.71
CA PHE A 58 9.97 27.06 -5.49
C PHE A 58 8.51 26.61 -5.68
N ALA A 59 7.70 27.41 -6.37
CA ALA A 59 6.30 27.07 -6.66
C ALA A 59 6.15 25.82 -7.53
N ASP A 60 7.05 25.61 -8.50
CA ASP A 60 6.99 24.47 -9.42
C ASP A 60 7.56 23.17 -8.82
N HIS A 61 8.49 23.28 -7.86
CA HIS A 61 9.26 22.14 -7.36
C HIS A 61 9.05 21.82 -5.89
N TYR A 62 8.23 22.57 -5.15
CA TYR A 62 7.96 22.32 -3.74
C TYR A 62 6.47 22.30 -3.45
N GLN A 63 6.03 21.30 -2.69
CA GLN A 63 4.65 21.15 -2.24
C GLN A 63 4.55 21.40 -0.74
N LEU A 64 3.59 22.24 -0.32
CA LEU A 64 3.31 22.53 1.08
C LEU A 64 2.71 21.29 1.76
N LEU A 65 3.32 20.85 2.87
CA LEU A 65 2.78 19.78 3.71
C LEU A 65 2.03 20.34 4.91
N ARG A 66 2.64 21.29 5.62
CA ARG A 66 2.07 22.03 6.75
C ARG A 66 2.80 23.37 6.87
N PRO A 67 2.26 24.37 7.61
CA PRO A 67 2.88 25.69 7.69
C PRO A 67 4.38 25.62 7.97
N GLY A 68 5.17 26.16 7.03
CA GLY A 68 6.63 26.20 7.10
C GLY A 68 7.36 24.89 6.74
N LEU A 69 6.67 23.81 6.38
CA LEU A 69 7.25 22.52 5.98
C LEU A 69 6.80 22.12 4.57
N TYR A 70 7.77 21.81 3.73
CA TYR A 70 7.57 21.50 2.32
C TYR A 70 8.30 20.22 1.93
N GLU A 71 7.83 19.56 0.88
CA GLU A 71 8.54 18.49 0.20
C GLU A 71 8.96 18.94 -1.20
N LYS A 72 10.19 18.58 -1.62
CA LYS A 72 10.60 18.82 -2.99
C LYS A 72 9.92 17.77 -3.87
N VAL A 73 9.08 18.23 -4.78
CA VAL A 73 8.35 17.41 -5.75
C VAL A 73 9.03 17.48 -7.10
N GLY A 74 8.93 16.39 -7.85
CA GLY A 74 9.58 16.25 -9.16
C GLY A 74 10.58 15.12 -9.18
N ALA A 75 10.58 14.42 -10.31
CA ALA A 75 11.57 13.39 -10.58
C ALA A 75 12.89 14.03 -10.97
N VAL A 76 13.99 13.34 -10.65
CA VAL A 76 15.32 13.65 -11.15
C VAL A 76 15.78 12.53 -12.06
N TRP A 77 16.69 12.82 -12.99
CA TRP A 77 17.30 11.79 -13.82
C TRP A 77 18.72 11.56 -13.32
N ALA A 78 19.11 10.32 -13.09
CA ALA A 78 20.45 10.04 -12.59
C ALA A 78 21.09 8.84 -13.28
N GLU A 79 22.42 8.87 -13.36
CA GLU A 79 23.25 7.75 -13.78
C GLU A 79 24.47 7.63 -12.86
N GLN A 80 25.01 6.42 -12.72
CA GLN A 80 26.24 6.20 -11.94
C GLN A 80 27.45 6.58 -12.79
N ALA A 81 28.38 7.33 -12.20
CA ALA A 81 29.63 7.71 -12.81
C ALA A 81 30.51 6.46 -13.04
N PRO A 82 30.95 6.19 -14.28
CA PRO A 82 31.79 5.02 -14.57
C PRO A 82 33.21 5.12 -14.03
N GLN A 83 33.68 6.35 -13.83
CA GLN A 83 35.06 6.67 -13.47
C GLN A 83 35.08 7.98 -12.67
N ASP A 84 36.17 8.25 -11.99
CA ASP A 84 36.41 9.51 -11.28
C ASP A 84 36.42 10.68 -12.27
N GLY A 85 35.94 11.84 -11.82
CA GLY A 85 35.87 13.02 -12.67
C GLY A 85 35.35 14.26 -11.96
N ALA A 86 34.98 15.24 -12.75
CA ALA A 86 34.39 16.48 -12.27
C ALA A 86 33.31 16.96 -13.25
N ILE A 87 32.22 17.51 -12.73
CA ILE A 87 31.10 18.03 -13.52
C ILE A 87 30.92 19.53 -13.22
N GLU A 88 30.67 20.30 -14.27
CA GLU A 88 30.32 21.71 -14.15
C GLU A 88 28.87 21.82 -13.67
N THR A 89 28.66 22.62 -12.64
CA THR A 89 27.37 22.87 -12.00
C THR A 89 27.11 24.37 -11.99
N LEU A 90 25.86 24.78 -11.74
CA LEU A 90 25.51 26.20 -11.58
C LEU A 90 26.30 26.89 -10.45
N GLU A 91 26.82 26.12 -9.49
CA GLU A 91 27.59 26.60 -8.34
C GLU A 91 29.11 26.54 -8.55
N GLY A 92 29.57 25.99 -9.68
CA GLY A 92 30.98 25.75 -9.99
C GLY A 92 31.29 24.27 -10.30
N MET A 93 32.55 23.86 -10.15
CA MET A 93 32.96 22.49 -10.44
C MET A 93 32.75 21.55 -9.24
N SER A 94 32.11 20.40 -9.46
CA SER A 94 31.93 19.34 -8.46
C SER A 94 32.69 18.07 -8.86
N ASN A 95 33.63 17.65 -8.02
CA ASN A 95 34.35 16.38 -8.21
C ASN A 95 33.50 15.19 -7.76
N TYR A 96 33.69 14.03 -8.39
CA TYR A 96 33.01 12.78 -8.07
C TYR A 96 33.91 11.56 -8.30
N LEU A 97 33.59 10.46 -7.62
CA LEU A 97 34.27 9.18 -7.78
C LEU A 97 33.44 8.22 -8.65
N ALA A 98 34.09 7.19 -9.17
CA ALA A 98 33.41 6.07 -9.81
C ALA A 98 32.36 5.46 -8.86
N GLY A 99 31.12 5.33 -9.35
CA GLY A 99 29.97 4.83 -8.61
C GLY A 99 29.11 5.90 -7.93
N ASP A 100 29.56 7.15 -7.84
CA ASP A 100 28.70 8.28 -7.43
C ASP A 100 27.63 8.56 -8.48
N TYR A 101 26.54 9.23 -8.11
CA TYR A 101 25.47 9.57 -9.05
C TYR A 101 25.67 10.97 -9.64
N LEU A 102 25.58 11.05 -10.97
CA LEU A 102 25.39 12.30 -11.69
C LEU A 102 23.89 12.52 -11.86
N VAL A 103 23.39 13.59 -11.24
CA VAL A 103 21.96 13.91 -11.20
C VAL A 103 21.68 15.08 -12.13
N TYR A 104 20.61 14.97 -12.90
CA TYR A 104 20.19 15.88 -13.95
C TYR A 104 18.75 16.34 -13.74
N ASP A 105 18.49 17.58 -14.15
CA ASP A 105 17.16 18.18 -14.19
C ASP A 105 16.22 17.56 -15.25
N ARG A 106 16.78 16.96 -16.31
CA ARG A 106 16.05 16.49 -17.51
C ARG A 106 16.59 15.16 -18.04
N PRO A 107 15.76 14.36 -18.73
CA PRO A 107 16.17 13.07 -19.33
C PRO A 107 17.25 13.22 -20.42
N SER A 108 17.16 14.30 -21.23
CA SER A 108 18.14 14.62 -22.26
C SER A 108 19.51 15.00 -21.71
N GLY A 109 19.62 15.24 -20.40
CA GLY A 109 20.72 16.01 -19.80
C GLY A 109 20.39 17.51 -19.76
N GLY A 110 21.09 18.22 -18.89
CA GLY A 110 20.91 19.63 -18.55
C GLY A 110 21.80 19.99 -17.37
N ASP A 111 21.33 20.89 -16.49
CA ASP A 111 22.07 21.24 -15.28
C ASP A 111 22.26 20.00 -14.41
N ALA A 112 23.51 19.78 -14.02
CA ALA A 112 23.89 18.55 -13.35
C ALA A 112 24.67 18.84 -12.07
N TYR A 113 24.59 17.90 -11.15
CA TYR A 113 25.39 17.91 -9.93
C TYR A 113 25.74 16.49 -9.52
N ALA A 114 26.89 16.35 -8.85
CA ALA A 114 27.34 15.07 -8.33
C ALA A 114 26.79 14.84 -6.91
N VAL A 115 26.36 13.61 -6.64
CA VAL A 115 25.94 13.17 -5.31
C VAL A 115 26.63 11.86 -4.99
N ASN A 116 27.23 11.78 -3.80
CA ASN A 116 27.81 10.53 -3.33
C ASN A 116 26.80 9.38 -3.34
N LYS A 117 27.23 8.18 -3.75
CA LYS A 117 26.39 6.98 -3.86
C LYS A 117 25.45 6.76 -2.66
N ASN A 118 26.02 6.65 -1.46
CA ASN A 118 25.24 6.36 -0.25
C ASN A 118 24.24 7.46 0.06
N LYS A 119 24.61 8.73 -0.18
CA LYS A 119 23.72 9.86 0.02
C LYS A 119 22.56 9.83 -0.98
N PHE A 120 22.83 9.51 -2.25
CA PHE A 120 21.81 9.45 -3.29
C PHE A 120 20.80 8.33 -3.02
N GLU A 121 21.27 7.10 -2.75
CA GLU A 121 20.41 5.92 -2.53
C GLU A 121 19.56 6.03 -1.25
N ASN A 122 20.06 6.77 -0.24
CA ASN A 122 19.29 7.12 0.95
C ASN A 122 18.19 8.16 0.67
N MET A 123 18.39 9.05 -0.31
CA MET A 123 17.48 10.16 -0.61
C MET A 123 16.49 9.85 -1.71
N TYR A 124 16.82 8.96 -2.64
CA TYR A 124 16.09 8.72 -3.87
C TYR A 124 15.77 7.23 -4.05
N GLU A 125 14.65 6.95 -4.71
CA GLU A 125 14.29 5.63 -5.16
C GLU A 125 14.01 5.65 -6.66
N LEU A 126 14.40 4.56 -7.34
CA LEU A 126 14.19 4.39 -8.77
C LEU A 126 12.69 4.47 -9.05
N GLN A 127 12.30 5.36 -9.95
CA GLN A 127 10.94 5.49 -10.41
C GLN A 127 10.78 4.52 -11.58
N SER A 128 10.10 3.40 -11.33
CA SER A 128 9.67 2.49 -12.39
C SER A 128 8.83 3.24 -13.42
N GLU A 129 9.04 2.97 -14.71
CA GLU A 129 8.23 3.48 -15.82
C GLU A 129 6.73 3.40 -15.50
N PRO A 130 5.89 4.36 -15.95
CA PRO A 130 4.46 4.43 -15.65
C PRO A 130 3.66 3.21 -16.19
N GLY A 131 3.74 2.09 -15.47
CA GLY A 131 3.18 0.81 -15.85
C GLY A 131 3.76 -0.39 -15.08
N GLU A 132 4.96 -0.27 -14.50
CA GLU A 132 5.52 -1.34 -13.66
C GLU A 132 5.35 -1.03 -12.17
N LEU A 133 4.82 -2.01 -11.43
CA LEU A 133 4.73 -1.97 -9.97
C LEU A 133 6.13 -1.84 -9.36
N SER A 134 6.32 -0.91 -8.43
CA SER A 134 7.55 -0.84 -7.62
C SER A 134 7.68 -2.07 -6.71
N ASP A 135 8.88 -2.39 -6.25
CA ASP A 135 9.12 -3.56 -5.37
C ASP A 135 8.24 -3.53 -4.12
N THR A 136 8.09 -2.36 -3.49
CA THR A 136 7.20 -2.16 -2.34
C THR A 136 5.73 -2.45 -2.66
N GLN A 137 5.27 -2.09 -3.87
CA GLN A 137 3.90 -2.35 -4.31
C GLN A 137 3.69 -3.84 -4.59
N ARG A 138 4.68 -4.51 -5.21
CA ARG A 138 4.66 -5.96 -5.42
C ARG A 138 4.65 -6.70 -4.09
N ASP A 139 5.51 -6.30 -3.15
CA ASP A 139 5.59 -6.90 -1.82
C ASP A 139 4.27 -6.79 -1.06
N TYR A 140 3.57 -5.67 -1.13
CA TYR A 140 2.23 -5.56 -0.56
C TYR A 140 1.26 -6.57 -1.18
N ILE A 141 1.20 -6.69 -2.51
CA ILE A 141 0.28 -7.62 -3.17
C ILE A 141 0.64 -9.08 -2.80
N GLU A 142 1.91 -9.45 -2.89
CA GLU A 142 2.40 -10.81 -2.70
C GLU A 142 2.41 -11.25 -1.23
N GLN A 143 2.86 -10.38 -0.32
CA GLN A 143 3.08 -10.75 1.08
C GLN A 143 1.91 -10.37 1.99
N ARG A 144 1.11 -9.36 1.62
CA ARG A 144 -0.03 -8.91 2.44
C ARG A 144 -1.37 -9.40 1.89
N VAL A 145 -1.66 -9.19 0.61
CA VAL A 145 -3.01 -9.45 0.06
C VAL A 145 -3.23 -10.91 -0.32
N LYS A 146 -2.29 -11.53 -1.07
CA LYS A 146 -2.46 -12.92 -1.52
C LYS A 146 -2.57 -13.93 -0.38
N PRO A 147 -1.77 -13.88 0.71
CA PRO A 147 -1.89 -14.85 1.79
C PRO A 147 -3.24 -14.76 2.50
N GLU A 148 -3.78 -13.55 2.68
CA GLU A 148 -5.11 -13.32 3.25
C GLU A 148 -6.20 -13.90 2.35
N ARG A 149 -6.15 -13.62 1.04
CA ARG A 149 -7.07 -14.19 0.05
C ARG A 149 -7.06 -15.70 0.09
N ASP A 150 -5.89 -16.32 0.13
CA ASP A 150 -5.73 -17.77 0.17
C ASP A 150 -6.24 -18.36 1.50
N TRP A 151 -6.10 -17.63 2.61
CA TRP A 151 -6.69 -18.01 3.89
C TRP A 151 -8.22 -18.02 3.82
N PHE A 152 -8.82 -16.97 3.28
CA PHE A 152 -10.28 -16.87 3.09
C PHE A 152 -10.80 -17.97 2.18
N ASP A 153 -10.12 -18.25 1.07
CA ASP A 153 -10.50 -19.33 0.14
C ASP A 153 -10.50 -20.70 0.84
N ARG A 154 -9.40 -21.02 1.56
CA ARG A 154 -9.31 -22.26 2.33
C ARG A 154 -10.40 -22.35 3.41
N LYS A 155 -10.69 -21.25 4.11
CA LYS A 155 -11.75 -21.20 5.13
C LYS A 155 -13.13 -21.38 4.53
N ALA A 156 -13.43 -20.74 3.40
CA ALA A 156 -14.68 -20.92 2.66
C ALA A 156 -14.87 -22.39 2.27
N ARG A 157 -13.84 -23.02 1.69
CA ARG A 157 -13.90 -24.44 1.30
C ARG A 157 -14.15 -25.37 2.49
N LYS A 158 -13.43 -25.18 3.61
CA LYS A 158 -13.62 -25.98 4.83
C LYS A 158 -15.04 -25.85 5.41
N ASN A 159 -15.55 -24.62 5.51
CA ASN A 159 -16.91 -24.38 6.00
C ASN A 159 -17.97 -24.98 5.06
N ARG A 160 -17.78 -24.87 3.74
CA ARG A 160 -18.67 -25.51 2.76
C ARG A 160 -18.72 -27.03 2.94
N VAL A 161 -17.56 -27.68 3.05
CA VAL A 161 -17.48 -29.14 3.26
C VAL A 161 -18.15 -29.55 4.56
N ASN A 162 -17.86 -28.86 5.67
CA ASN A 162 -18.48 -29.15 6.96
C ASN A 162 -19.99 -28.96 6.94
N TYR A 163 -20.49 -27.89 6.31
CA TYR A 163 -21.92 -27.66 6.13
C TYR A 163 -22.59 -28.86 5.45
N TYR A 164 -22.10 -29.25 4.26
CA TYR A 164 -22.70 -30.37 3.53
C TYR A 164 -22.57 -31.69 4.28
N LEU A 165 -21.48 -31.93 5.01
CA LEU A 165 -21.29 -33.14 5.81
C LEU A 165 -22.35 -33.22 6.93
N TRP A 166 -22.41 -32.21 7.80
CA TRP A 166 -23.34 -32.20 8.93
C TRP A 166 -24.81 -32.13 8.50
N GLN A 167 -25.11 -31.39 7.43
CA GLN A 167 -26.45 -31.32 6.86
C GLN A 167 -26.90 -32.68 6.32
N THR A 168 -26.02 -33.39 5.60
CA THR A 168 -26.31 -34.72 5.07
C THR A 168 -26.53 -35.73 6.20
N LEU A 169 -25.67 -35.71 7.23
CA LEU A 169 -25.84 -36.58 8.40
C LEU A 169 -27.17 -36.31 9.12
N THR A 170 -27.55 -35.04 9.29
CA THR A 170 -28.83 -34.64 9.90
C THR A 170 -30.02 -35.16 9.12
N ILE A 171 -30.01 -35.02 7.80
CA ILE A 171 -31.08 -35.48 6.91
C ILE A 171 -31.20 -37.02 6.95
N ILE A 172 -30.08 -37.73 6.86
CA ILE A 172 -30.08 -39.19 6.88
C ILE A 172 -30.64 -39.71 8.21
N THR A 173 -30.16 -39.21 9.35
CA THR A 173 -30.64 -39.68 10.66
C THR A 173 -32.11 -39.34 10.87
N ALA A 174 -32.56 -38.15 10.46
CA ALA A 174 -33.97 -37.75 10.52
C ALA A 174 -34.87 -38.65 9.65
N ALA A 175 -34.42 -38.98 8.43
CA ALA A 175 -35.19 -39.80 7.49
C ALA A 175 -35.29 -41.28 7.92
N LEU A 176 -34.30 -41.78 8.67
CA LEU A 176 -34.31 -43.16 9.16
C LEU A 176 -35.27 -43.38 10.33
N VAL A 177 -35.57 -42.34 11.13
CA VAL A 177 -36.54 -42.43 12.25
C VAL A 177 -37.88 -43.02 11.82
N PRO A 178 -38.61 -42.47 10.82
CA PRO A 178 -39.89 -43.02 10.40
C PRO A 178 -39.76 -44.45 9.83
N VAL A 179 -38.69 -44.74 9.08
CA VAL A 179 -38.45 -46.07 8.47
C VAL A 179 -38.31 -47.16 9.53
N PHE A 180 -37.55 -46.91 10.59
CA PHE A 180 -37.38 -47.88 11.68
C PHE A 180 -38.57 -47.90 12.65
N SER A 181 -39.40 -46.85 12.66
CA SER A 181 -40.62 -46.83 13.47
C SER A 181 -41.79 -47.62 12.86
N SER A 182 -41.74 -47.93 11.56
CA SER A 182 -42.83 -48.58 10.82
C SER A 182 -42.71 -50.10 10.69
N VAL A 183 -41.71 -50.72 11.34
CA VAL A 183 -41.56 -52.20 11.33
C VAL A 183 -42.45 -52.82 12.42
N ASP A 184 -42.83 -54.09 12.24
CA ASP A 184 -43.76 -54.78 13.15
C ASP A 184 -43.30 -54.80 14.62
N GLU A 185 -41.98 -54.91 14.84
CA GLU A 185 -41.34 -54.91 16.17
C GLU A 185 -40.24 -53.83 16.24
N PRO A 186 -40.58 -52.55 16.49
CA PRO A 186 -39.64 -51.44 16.40
C PRO A 186 -38.68 -51.39 17.60
N ASN A 187 -37.39 -51.24 17.32
CA ASN A 187 -36.38 -51.03 18.36
C ASN A 187 -36.39 -49.56 18.83
N GLY A 188 -37.09 -49.29 19.93
CA GLY A 188 -37.22 -47.94 20.51
C GLY A 188 -35.89 -47.27 20.88
N VAL A 189 -34.87 -48.04 21.27
CA VAL A 189 -33.53 -47.48 21.59
C VAL A 189 -32.85 -46.95 20.33
N LEU A 190 -32.94 -47.67 19.22
CA LEU A 190 -32.39 -47.23 17.93
C LEU A 190 -33.10 -45.96 17.43
N ILE A 191 -34.43 -45.91 17.55
CA ILE A 191 -35.22 -44.74 17.14
C ILE A 191 -34.85 -43.51 17.98
N ALA A 192 -34.76 -43.66 19.30
CA ALA A 192 -34.35 -42.58 20.20
C ALA A 192 -32.93 -42.09 19.89
N PHE A 193 -32.00 -43.00 19.58
CA PHE A 193 -30.65 -42.66 19.17
C PHE A 193 -30.64 -41.86 17.85
N LEU A 194 -31.36 -42.30 16.82
CA LEU A 194 -31.42 -41.62 15.52
C LEU A 194 -32.01 -40.21 15.65
N GLY A 195 -33.11 -40.06 16.42
CA GLY A 195 -33.72 -38.77 16.70
C GLY A 195 -32.79 -37.84 17.48
N GLY A 196 -32.17 -38.35 18.54
CA GLY A 196 -31.20 -37.60 19.34
C GLY A 196 -29.96 -37.16 18.53
N ALA A 197 -29.40 -38.05 17.72
CA ALA A 197 -28.27 -37.75 16.85
C ALA A 197 -28.62 -36.66 15.82
N SER A 198 -29.81 -36.73 15.21
CA SER A 198 -30.29 -35.69 14.28
C SER A 198 -30.36 -34.32 14.96
N ALA A 199 -30.93 -34.24 16.16
CA ALA A 199 -31.02 -33.00 16.92
C ALA A 199 -29.62 -32.43 17.28
N ILE A 200 -28.68 -33.29 17.68
CA ILE A 200 -27.29 -32.88 17.98
C ILE A 200 -26.62 -32.31 16.72
N PHE A 201 -26.75 -32.98 15.57
CA PHE A 201 -26.15 -32.51 14.32
C PHE A 201 -26.75 -31.19 13.84
N ALA A 202 -28.07 -31.02 13.98
CA ALA A 202 -28.75 -29.74 13.74
C ALA A 202 -28.23 -28.64 14.71
N GLY A 203 -28.01 -28.99 15.97
CA GLY A 203 -27.37 -28.11 16.96
C GLY A 203 -25.97 -27.66 16.51
N PHE A 204 -25.14 -28.56 16.00
CA PHE A 204 -23.83 -28.21 15.45
C PHE A 204 -23.92 -27.28 14.23
N LEU A 205 -24.86 -27.52 13.31
CA LEU A 205 -25.08 -26.62 12.18
C LEU A 205 -25.45 -25.20 12.65
N SER A 206 -26.34 -25.09 13.63
CA SER A 206 -26.75 -23.82 14.23
C SER A 206 -25.62 -23.12 14.98
N LEU A 207 -24.81 -23.88 15.72
CA LEU A 207 -23.72 -23.34 16.54
C LEU A 207 -22.58 -22.79 15.69
N PHE A 208 -22.11 -23.58 14.71
CA PHE A 208 -20.93 -23.22 13.92
C PHE A 208 -21.23 -22.34 12.72
N LYS A 209 -22.52 -22.21 12.34
CA LYS A 209 -22.98 -21.35 11.24
C LYS A 209 -22.16 -21.55 9.96
N PHE A 210 -21.86 -22.81 9.64
CA PHE A 210 -20.97 -23.16 8.52
C PHE A 210 -21.46 -22.55 7.19
N GLN A 211 -22.78 -22.47 6.98
CA GLN A 211 -23.39 -21.86 5.81
C GLN A 211 -23.04 -20.38 5.67
N GLU A 212 -23.37 -19.57 6.69
CA GLU A 212 -23.09 -18.13 6.70
C GLU A 212 -21.60 -17.86 6.53
N ASN A 213 -20.77 -18.61 7.26
CA ASN A 213 -19.32 -18.45 7.23
C ASN A 213 -18.73 -18.73 5.85
N TRP A 214 -19.13 -19.81 5.15
CA TRP A 214 -18.57 -20.08 3.83
C TRP A 214 -18.98 -19.04 2.78
N VAL A 215 -20.24 -18.56 2.81
CA VAL A 215 -20.72 -17.53 1.90
C VAL A 215 -19.94 -16.24 2.12
N LYS A 216 -19.80 -15.84 3.39
CA LYS A 216 -19.08 -14.63 3.77
C LYS A 216 -17.63 -14.66 3.30
N TYR A 217 -16.87 -15.70 3.67
CA TYR A 217 -15.47 -15.84 3.26
C TYR A 217 -15.30 -15.91 1.73
N ARG A 218 -16.26 -16.53 1.02
CA ARG A 218 -16.24 -16.57 -0.44
C ARG A 218 -16.43 -15.17 -1.04
N SER A 219 -17.38 -14.39 -0.52
CA SER A 219 -17.62 -13.00 -0.94
C SER A 219 -16.37 -12.16 -0.76
N THR A 220 -15.77 -12.16 0.44
CA THR A 220 -14.54 -11.41 0.73
C THR A 220 -13.41 -11.78 -0.22
N CYS A 221 -13.25 -13.07 -0.53
CA CYS A 221 -12.24 -13.56 -1.48
C CYS A 221 -12.49 -13.05 -2.91
N GLU A 222 -13.75 -13.02 -3.37
CA GLU A 222 -14.10 -12.49 -4.69
C GLU A 222 -13.95 -10.98 -4.77
N ASP A 223 -14.28 -10.24 -3.71
CA ASP A 223 -14.09 -8.78 -3.66
C ASP A 223 -12.60 -8.43 -3.81
N LEU A 224 -11.72 -9.11 -3.07
CA LEU A 224 -10.26 -8.92 -3.17
C LEU A 224 -9.75 -9.26 -4.59
N LYS A 225 -10.24 -10.36 -5.20
CA LYS A 225 -9.87 -10.72 -6.58
C LYS A 225 -10.35 -9.69 -7.59
N SER A 226 -11.57 -9.17 -7.44
CA SER A 226 -12.12 -8.15 -8.32
C SER A 226 -11.27 -6.89 -8.30
N HIS A 227 -10.91 -6.40 -7.11
CA HIS A 227 -10.04 -5.23 -6.97
C HIS A 227 -8.64 -5.45 -7.59
N LEU A 228 -8.02 -6.61 -7.36
CA LEU A 228 -6.75 -6.96 -7.99
C LEU A 228 -6.86 -7.04 -9.53
N ALA A 229 -7.95 -7.60 -10.04
CA ALA A 229 -8.19 -7.70 -11.48
C ALA A 229 -8.37 -6.31 -12.12
N GLN A 230 -9.23 -5.46 -11.56
CA GLN A 230 -9.45 -4.10 -12.08
C GLN A 230 -8.17 -3.25 -12.03
N PHE A 231 -7.39 -3.38 -10.94
CA PHE A 231 -6.10 -2.72 -10.83
C PHE A 231 -5.11 -3.19 -11.90
N SER A 232 -5.05 -4.51 -12.18
CA SER A 232 -4.10 -5.07 -13.15
C SER A 232 -4.28 -4.55 -14.58
N VAL A 233 -5.48 -4.13 -14.94
CA VAL A 233 -5.80 -3.56 -16.26
C VAL A 233 -5.96 -2.03 -16.23
N PHE A 234 -5.81 -1.39 -15.06
CA PHE A 234 -6.06 0.04 -14.85
C PHE A 234 -7.44 0.50 -15.35
N GLU A 235 -8.48 -0.28 -15.05
CA GLU A 235 -9.86 0.03 -15.44
C GLU A 235 -10.75 0.37 -14.24
N GLY A 236 -11.92 0.95 -14.52
CA GLY A 236 -12.90 1.31 -13.51
C GLY A 236 -12.35 2.34 -12.52
N ALA A 237 -12.41 2.02 -11.22
CA ALA A 237 -11.92 2.93 -10.17
C ALA A 237 -10.39 3.16 -10.23
N TYR A 238 -9.65 2.33 -10.98
CA TYR A 238 -8.18 2.35 -11.05
C TYR A 238 -7.62 3.01 -12.32
N HIS A 239 -8.44 3.77 -13.06
CA HIS A 239 -8.00 4.40 -14.31
C HIS A 239 -6.84 5.39 -14.13
N ASN A 240 -6.74 6.05 -12.98
CA ASN A 240 -5.67 7.01 -12.69
C ASN A 240 -4.45 6.30 -12.13
N LYS A 241 -3.44 6.04 -12.98
CA LYS A 241 -2.20 5.33 -12.60
C LYS A 241 -1.47 5.93 -11.39
N HIS A 242 -1.55 7.25 -11.17
CA HIS A 242 -0.87 7.90 -10.05
C HIS A 242 -1.51 7.59 -8.69
N THR A 243 -2.82 7.35 -8.65
CA THR A 243 -3.58 7.09 -7.42
C THR A 243 -4.07 5.65 -7.30
N ALA A 244 -4.02 4.88 -8.40
CA ALA A 244 -4.56 3.52 -8.49
C ALA A 244 -4.07 2.59 -7.38
N PHE A 245 -2.76 2.60 -7.08
CA PHE A 245 -2.21 1.73 -6.06
C PHE A 245 -2.66 2.14 -4.64
N ALA A 246 -2.68 3.44 -4.34
CA ALA A 246 -3.16 3.92 -3.04
C ALA A 246 -4.63 3.53 -2.81
N LEU A 247 -5.46 3.67 -3.85
CA LEU A 247 -6.86 3.26 -3.82
C LEU A 247 -7.02 1.74 -3.69
N LEU A 248 -6.09 0.94 -4.25
CA LEU A 248 -6.09 -0.51 -4.10
C LEU A 248 -5.84 -0.89 -2.64
N VAL A 249 -4.81 -0.31 -2.03
CA VAL A 249 -4.46 -0.53 -0.62
C VAL A 249 -5.63 -0.16 0.27
N GLU A 250 -6.23 1.02 0.07
CA GLU A 250 -7.38 1.48 0.86
C GLU A 250 -8.55 0.49 0.79
N ASN A 251 -8.94 0.06 -0.41
CA ASN A 251 -10.05 -0.87 -0.58
C ASN A 251 -9.75 -2.26 0.01
N CYS A 252 -8.55 -2.79 -0.22
CA CYS A 252 -8.12 -4.07 0.34
C CYS A 252 -8.11 -4.02 1.88
N GLU A 253 -7.51 -3.00 2.50
CA GLU A 253 -7.47 -2.88 3.96
C GLU A 253 -8.86 -2.59 4.56
N ARG A 254 -9.75 -1.89 3.84
CA ARG A 254 -11.15 -1.72 4.26
C ARG A 254 -11.87 -3.06 4.31
N ILE A 255 -11.73 -3.90 3.27
CA ILE A 255 -12.32 -5.25 3.22
C ILE A 255 -11.76 -6.12 4.35
N LEU A 256 -10.43 -6.14 4.52
CA LEU A 256 -9.75 -6.92 5.57
C LEU A 256 -10.03 -6.39 6.99
N GLY A 257 -10.26 -5.08 7.13
CA GLY A 257 -10.56 -4.41 8.39
C GLY A 257 -11.99 -4.67 8.86
N ALA A 258 -12.97 -4.68 7.96
CA ALA A 258 -14.37 -4.97 8.27
C ALA A 258 -14.54 -6.35 8.93
N GLU A 259 -13.77 -7.34 8.49
CA GLU A 259 -13.78 -8.68 9.08
C GLU A 259 -13.24 -8.71 10.51
N ARG A 260 -12.17 -7.95 10.79
CA ARG A 260 -11.59 -7.82 12.14
C ARG A 260 -12.54 -7.11 13.10
N GLY A 261 -13.15 -6.00 12.66
CA GLY A 261 -14.12 -5.24 13.48
C GLY A 261 -15.35 -6.07 13.87
N GLN A 262 -15.90 -6.85 12.94
CA GLN A 262 -17.02 -7.75 13.21
C GLN A 262 -16.66 -8.93 14.13
N TRP A 263 -15.37 -9.27 14.26
CA TRP A 263 -14.91 -10.28 15.22
C TRP A 263 -14.88 -9.70 16.64
N MET A 264 -14.31 -8.50 16.80
CA MET A 264 -14.30 -7.79 18.10
C MET A 264 -15.70 -7.53 18.63
N GLN A 265 -16.63 -7.05 17.81
CA GLN A 265 -18.02 -6.83 18.25
C GLN A 265 -18.72 -8.12 18.70
N ARG A 266 -18.48 -9.25 18.01
CA ARG A 266 -19.06 -10.55 18.39
C ARG A 266 -18.45 -11.12 19.66
N VAL A 267 -17.17 -10.86 19.93
CA VAL A 267 -16.52 -11.31 21.19
C VAL A 267 -16.97 -10.46 22.37
N HIS A 268 -17.11 -9.15 22.21
CA HIS A 268 -17.61 -8.28 23.27
C HIS A 268 -19.10 -8.48 23.56
N GLY A 269 -19.93 -8.71 22.54
CA GLY A 269 -21.35 -8.99 22.73
C GLY A 269 -21.66 -10.31 23.45
N VAL A 270 -20.73 -11.27 23.45
CA VAL A 270 -20.87 -12.55 24.20
C VAL A 270 -20.37 -12.39 25.65
N ALA A 271 -19.65 -11.32 25.98
CA ALA A 271 -19.17 -11.04 27.33
C ALA A 271 -20.14 -10.17 28.17
N GLU A 272 -21.17 -9.61 27.54
CA GLU A 272 -22.15 -8.71 28.16
C GLU A 272 -23.55 -9.35 28.32
N GLU A 273 -23.74 -10.61 27.92
CA GLU A 273 -24.92 -11.45 28.21
C GLU A 273 -24.59 -12.53 29.27
#